data_AF-A0AB37XNA4-F1
#
_entry.id   AF-A0AB37XNA4-F1
#
_cell.length_a   1.000
_cell.length_b   1.000
_cell.length_c   1.000
_cell.angle_alpha   90.00
_cell.angle_beta   90.00
_cell.angle_gamma   90.00
#
_symmetry.space_group_name_H-M   'P 1'
#
loop_
_entity.id
_entity.type
_entity.pdbx_description
1 polymer ?
#
loop_
_entity_poly.entity_id
_entity_poly.type
_entity_poly.pdbx_seq_one_letter_code
_entity_poly.pdbx_strand_id
1 'polypeptide(L)' 'MNKASFDKIVKKQLWFLNKKEKQALDQRLSSISDDDSVNLNKPVTFANAYLRQNVFRNKETKSYSMFVTLVVMMFAYVA' A
#
# COMPACT_ATOMS: atom_id res chain seq x y z
N MET A 1 7.82 -12.33 19.57
CA MET A 1 8.53 -12.82 18.36
C MET A 1 9.62 -11.81 18.01
N ASN A 2 10.81 -12.25 17.58
CA ASN A 2 11.86 -11.30 17.16
C ASN A 2 11.64 -10.80 15.72
N LYS A 3 12.25 -9.65 15.38
CA LYS A 3 12.15 -9.03 14.05
C LYS A 3 12.56 -9.98 12.92
N ALA A 4 13.62 -10.76 13.11
CA ALA A 4 14.07 -11.72 12.09
C ALA A 4 13.02 -12.81 11.77
N SER A 5 12.33 -13.32 12.79
CA SER A 5 11.26 -14.33 12.63
C SER A 5 10.01 -13.70 12.01
N PHE A 6 9.70 -12.46 12.39
CA PHE A 6 8.65 -11.66 11.77
C PHE A 6 8.91 -11.48 10.28
N ASP A 7 10.07 -10.96 9.90
CA ASP A 7 10.47 -10.71 8.52
C ASP A 7 10.40 -12.00 7.70
N LYS A 8 10.88 -13.12 8.25
CA LYS A 8 10.82 -14.43 7.58
C LYS A 8 9.38 -14.88 7.29
N ILE A 9 8.47 -14.72 8.25
CA ILE A 9 7.06 -15.12 8.08
C ILE A 9 6.36 -14.19 7.07
N VAL A 10 6.57 -12.88 7.16
CA VAL A 10 5.98 -11.90 6.23
C VAL A 10 6.48 -12.16 4.81
N LYS A 11 7.78 -12.35 4.61
CA LYS A 11 8.36 -12.67 3.29
C LYS A 11 7.85 -14.00 2.74
N LYS A 12 7.65 -15.00 3.61
CA LYS A 12 7.07 -16.29 3.21
C LYS A 12 5.61 -16.15 2.79
N GLN A 13 4.80 -15.37 3.50
CA GLN A 13 3.41 -15.09 3.13
C GLN A 13 3.33 -14.37 1.78
N LEU A 14 4.22 -13.40 1.55
CA LEU A 14 4.25 -12.54 0.37
C LEU A 14 5.21 -13.04 -0.72
N TRP A 15 5.52 -14.34 -0.75
CA TRP A 15 6.52 -14.93 -1.67
C TRP A 15 6.16 -14.75 -3.15
N PHE A 16 4.87 -14.60 -3.44
CA PHE A 16 4.30 -14.45 -4.78
C PHE A 16 4.44 -13.05 -5.39
N LEU A 17 4.88 -12.05 -4.60
CA LEU A 17 5.06 -10.68 -5.09
C LEU A 17 6.09 -10.60 -6.24
N ASN A 18 5.93 -9.62 -7.13
CA ASN A 18 6.88 -9.37 -8.21
C ASN A 18 8.19 -8.75 -7.69
N LYS A 19 9.22 -8.66 -8.54
CA LYS A 19 10.56 -8.16 -8.13
C LYS A 19 10.50 -6.73 -7.54
N LYS A 20 9.70 -5.83 -8.12
CA LYS A 20 9.57 -4.44 -7.65
C LYS A 20 8.84 -4.37 -6.31
N GLU A 21 7.75 -5.12 -6.17
CA GLU A 21 6.95 -5.22 -4.95
C GLU A 21 7.74 -5.85 -3.79
N LYS A 22 8.57 -6.85 -4.08
CA LYS A 22 9.50 -7.46 -3.12
C LYS A 22 10.52 -6.45 -2.60
N GLN A 23 11.12 -5.66 -3.48
CA GLN A 23 12.06 -4.61 -3.09
C GLN A 23 11.39 -3.55 -2.19
N ALA A 24 10.15 -3.14 -2.54
CA ALA A 24 9.38 -2.22 -1.71
C ALA A 24 9.02 -2.83 -0.35
N LEU A 25 8.69 -4.13 -0.31
CA LEU A 25 8.44 -4.85 0.94
C LEU A 25 9.69 -4.90 1.81
N ASP A 26 10.84 -5.20 1.23
CA ASP A 26 12.12 -5.25 1.95
C ASP A 26 12.48 -3.89 2.55
N GLN A 27 12.29 -2.81 1.78
CA GLN A 27 12.48 -1.44 2.27
C GLN A 27 11.50 -1.09 3.40
N ARG A 28 10.25 -1.54 3.30
CA ARG A 28 9.27 -1.33 4.38
C ARG A 28 9.61 -2.13 5.63
N LEU A 29 10.14 -3.35 5.50
CA LEU A 29 10.54 -4.17 6.64
C LEU A 29 11.83 -3.65 7.29
N SER A 30 12.75 -3.08 6.52
CA SER A 30 13.95 -2.45 7.07
C SER A 30 13.66 -1.12 7.76
N SER A 31 12.62 -0.40 7.35
CA SER A 31 12.22 0.86 7.97
C SER A 31 11.41 0.70 9.27
N ILE A 32 10.99 -0.52 9.64
CA ILE A 32 10.30 -0.76 10.91
C ILE A 32 11.31 -0.56 12.04
N SER A 33 11.13 0.54 12.76
CA SER A 33 11.84 0.90 13.99
C SER A 33 11.09 0.37 15.22
N ASP A 34 11.76 0.36 16.38
CA ASP A 34 11.12 -0.07 17.65
C ASP A 34 10.00 0.88 18.11
N ASP A 35 9.93 2.10 17.57
CA ASP A 35 8.88 3.10 17.84
C ASP A 35 7.65 2.92 16.93
N ASP A 36 7.76 2.10 15.88
CA ASP A 36 6.62 1.81 15.03
C ASP A 36 5.60 0.94 15.79
N SER A 37 4.31 1.29 15.70
CA SER A 37 3.20 0.54 16.30
C SER A 37 2.94 -0.83 15.64
N VAL A 38 3.96 -1.42 15.01
CA VAL A 38 3.89 -2.71 14.34
C VAL A 38 3.95 -3.82 15.38
N ASN A 39 2.85 -4.53 15.53
CA ASN A 39 2.82 -5.69 16.40
C ASN A 39 3.58 -6.86 15.77
N LEU A 40 4.83 -7.06 16.20
CA LEU A 40 5.69 -8.15 15.73
C LEU A 40 5.13 -9.55 16.04
N ASN A 41 4.11 -9.69 16.88
CA ASN A 41 3.45 -10.99 17.11
C ASN A 41 2.32 -11.28 16.09
N LYS A 42 2.02 -10.35 15.17
CA LYS A 42 0.95 -10.49 14.16
C LYS A 42 1.46 -10.31 12.72
N PRO A 43 2.38 -11.17 12.24
CA PRO A 43 2.98 -11.05 10.91
C PRO A 43 1.99 -11.22 9.75
N VAL A 44 0.98 -12.09 9.90
CA VAL A 44 -0.05 -12.31 8.86
C VAL A 44 -0.94 -11.07 8.72
N THR A 45 -1.30 -10.44 9.85
CA THR A 45 -2.07 -9.20 9.84
C THR A 45 -1.29 -8.07 9.15
N PHE A 46 0.01 -7.97 9.42
CA PHE A 46 0.89 -7.03 8.72
C PHE A 46 0.92 -7.31 7.21
N ALA A 47 1.13 -8.57 6.80
CA ALA A 47 1.18 -8.94 5.39
C ALA A 47 -0.13 -8.58 4.65
N ASN A 48 -1.28 -8.85 5.27
CA ASN A 48 -2.59 -8.51 4.70
C ASN A 48 -2.82 -7.00 4.62
N ALA A 49 -2.41 -6.24 5.65
CA ALA A 49 -2.48 -4.78 5.62
C ALA A 49 -1.57 -4.20 4.54
N TYR A 50 -0.35 -4.72 4.40
CA TYR A 50 0.60 -4.33 3.37
C TYR A 50 0.02 -4.55 1.96
N LEU A 51 -0.58 -5.72 1.71
CA LEU A 51 -1.23 -6.04 0.44
C LEU A 51 -2.36 -5.06 0.12
N ARG A 52 -3.27 -4.79 1.07
CA ARG A 52 -4.38 -3.83 0.87
C ARG A 52 -3.87 -2.43 0.52
N GLN A 53 -2.80 -1.99 1.17
CA GLN A 53 -2.30 -0.62 1.01
C GLN A 53 -1.42 -0.43 -0.22
N ASN A 54 -0.69 -1.45 -0.66
CA ASN A 54 0.37 -1.28 -1.67
C ASN A 54 0.16 -2.09 -2.94
N VAL A 55 -0.57 -3.21 -2.88
CA VAL A 55 -0.76 -4.13 -4.02
C VAL A 55 -2.20 -4.06 -4.54
N PHE A 56 -3.17 -4.17 -3.65
CA PHE A 56 -4.60 -4.10 -3.98
C PHE A 56 -5.19 -2.71 -3.79
N ARG A 57 -4.37 -1.66 -3.68
CA ARG A 57 -4.87 -0.30 -3.54
C ARG A 57 -5.76 -0.04 -4.74
N ASN A 58 -7.08 -0.08 -4.55
CA ASN A 58 -8.04 0.29 -5.56
C ASN A 58 -7.52 1.60 -6.13
N LYS A 59 -7.17 1.61 -7.42
CA LYS A 59 -7.06 2.84 -8.17
C LYS A 59 -8.49 3.38 -8.25
N GLU A 60 -8.98 3.91 -7.14
CA GLU A 60 -10.00 4.94 -7.13
C GLU A 60 -9.33 6.10 -7.86
N THR A 61 -9.31 6.03 -9.20
CA THR A 61 -9.09 7.19 -10.06
C THR A 61 -10.17 8.15 -9.62
N LYS A 62 -9.81 9.06 -8.72
CA LYS A 62 -10.64 10.13 -8.23
C LYS A 62 -11.29 10.77 -9.45
N SER A 63 -12.53 10.38 -9.75
CA SER A 63 -13.32 10.83 -10.90
C SER A 63 -13.79 12.28 -10.72
N TYR A 64 -13.08 13.04 -9.88
CA TYR A 64 -13.26 14.47 -9.69
C TYR A 64 -12.83 15.25 -10.94
N SER A 65 -11.89 14.72 -11.73
CA SER A 65 -11.46 15.34 -12.99
C SER A 65 -12.62 15.46 -14.01
N MET A 66 -13.48 14.44 -14.08
CA MET A 66 -14.61 14.44 -15.02
C MET A 66 -15.67 15.48 -14.63
N PHE A 67 -15.98 15.60 -13.33
CA PHE A 67 -16.91 16.61 -12.82
C PHE A 67 -16.42 18.03 -13.06
N VAL A 68 -15.15 18.31 -12.79
CA VAL A 68 -14.55 19.64 -13.03
C VAL A 68 -14.58 19.99 -14.51
N THR A 69 -14.28 19.03 -15.39
CA THR A 69 -14.32 19.23 -16.85
C THR A 69 -15.73 19.60 -17.33
N LEU A 70 -16.77 18.93 -16.83
CA LEU A 70 -18.17 19.23 -17.17
C LEU A 70 -18.59 20.63 -16.71
N VAL A 71 -18.19 21.04 -15.51
CA VAL A 71 -18.47 22.38 -14.98
C VAL A 71 -17.80 23.45 -15.84
N VAL A 72 -16.53 23.29 -16.20
CA VAL A 72 -15.82 24.23 -17.07
C VAL A 72 -16.49 24.34 -18.44
N MET A 73 -16.92 23.21 -19.02
CA MET A 73 -17.59 23.20 -20.32
C MET A 73 -18.96 23.92 -20.30
N MET A 74 -19.69 23.82 -19.19
CA MET A 74 -20.97 24.51 -19.00
C MET A 74 -20.80 26.03 -18.94
N PHE A 75 -19.74 26.53 -18.27
CA PHE A 75 -19.47 27.97 -18.18
C PHE A 75 -18.78 28.53 -19.43
N ALA A 76 -18.00 27.74 -20.15
CA ALA A 76 -17.37 28.16 -21.41
C ALA A 76 -18.39 28.48 -22.52
N TYR A 77 -19.62 27.97 -22.42
CA TYR A 77 -20.68 28.24 -23.41
C TYR A 77 -21.52 29.50 -23.10
N VAL A 78 -21.37 30.09 -21.90
CA VAL A 78 -22.17 31.22 -21.41
C VAL A 78 -21.39 32.54 -21.44
N ALA A 79 -20.07 32.51 -21.71
CA ALA A 79 -19.21 33.68 -21.89
C ALA A 79 -19.03 33.99 -23.39
#